data_AF-A0A484X5T3-F1
#
_entry.id   AF-A0A484X5T3-F1
#
_cell.length_a   1.000
_cell.length_b   1.000
_cell.length_c   1.000
_cell.angle_alpha   90.00
_cell.angle_beta   90.00
_cell.angle_gamma   90.00
#
_symmetry.space_group_name_H-M   'P 1'
#
loop_
_entity.id
_entity.type
_entity.pdbx_description
1 polymer ?
#
loop_
_entity_poly.entity_id
_entity_poly.type
_entity_poly.pdbx_seq_one_letter_code
_entity_poly.pdbx_strand_id
1 'polypeptide(L)'
;MARAPKTFNFFINQPLVRKLSEKHIGMVDLPLLSVPSLQQQMVGHRSANMTLEQLEALNAEQKARTVLVVQDPFTSYYDAQVVADFVRLVEKLGFQPVLLPFSPNGKAQHIKGFLNRFAKTAKKTADFLNRMAKLGMPMVGVDPALVLCYRDEYKLALGEERGEFNVLLANEWLASALDSQPVATVSGESWYFFGHCTEVTALPGAPAQWAAIFARFGAKLENVSVGCCGMAGTYGHEAKNHKNSLRIYELSWHQAMQRLPRNRCLATGYSCRSQVKRVEGTGVRHPVQALLEIIK
;
A
#
# COMPACT_ATOMS: atom_id res chain seq x y z
N MET A 1 -16.20 8.84 -11.28
CA MET A 1 -15.58 9.37 -10.05
C MET A 1 -14.09 9.64 -10.24
N ALA A 2 -13.24 8.64 -10.54
CA ALA A 2 -11.78 8.84 -10.65
C ALA A 2 -11.27 9.77 -11.79
N ARG A 3 -12.08 10.05 -12.82
CA ARG A 3 -11.69 10.94 -13.94
C ARG A 3 -11.72 12.44 -13.61
N ALA A 4 -12.40 12.85 -12.53
CA ALA A 4 -12.48 14.23 -12.08
C ALA A 4 -12.42 14.31 -10.54
N PRO A 5 -11.25 14.02 -9.93
CA PRO A 5 -11.14 13.89 -8.49
C PRO A 5 -11.40 15.21 -7.74
N LYS A 6 -11.03 16.36 -8.32
CA LYS A 6 -11.30 17.68 -7.72
C LYS A 6 -12.79 17.96 -7.54
N THR A 7 -13.61 17.68 -8.56
CA THR A 7 -15.06 17.91 -8.49
C THR A 7 -15.72 16.92 -7.55
N PHE A 8 -15.34 15.64 -7.60
CA PHE A 8 -15.84 14.64 -6.66
C PHE A 8 -15.52 15.00 -5.20
N ASN A 9 -14.27 15.40 -4.93
CA ASN A 9 -13.83 15.81 -3.59
C ASN A 9 -14.58 17.06 -3.11
N PHE A 10 -14.88 18.02 -4.00
CA PHE A 10 -15.66 19.19 -3.64
C PHE A 10 -17.05 18.81 -3.12
N PHE A 11 -17.76 17.92 -3.82
CA PHE A 11 -19.11 17.49 -3.42
C PHE A 11 -19.13 16.65 -2.15
N ILE A 12 -18.21 15.67 -2.03
CA ILE A 12 -18.18 14.77 -0.87
C ILE A 12 -17.77 15.49 0.42
N ASN A 13 -17.07 16.62 0.30
CA ASN A 13 -16.66 17.44 1.44
C ASN A 13 -17.79 18.35 1.97
N GLN A 14 -18.91 18.48 1.25
CA GLN A 14 -20.01 19.35 1.67
C GLN A 14 -20.72 18.79 2.92
N PRO A 15 -21.00 19.62 3.95
CA PRO A 15 -21.64 19.16 5.19
C PRO A 15 -22.97 18.43 4.96
N LEU A 16 -23.78 18.91 4.01
CA LEU A 16 -25.05 18.28 3.66
C LEU A 16 -24.86 16.89 3.06
N VAL A 17 -23.89 16.73 2.16
CA VAL A 17 -23.59 15.43 1.52
C VAL A 17 -23.04 14.44 2.55
N ARG A 18 -22.22 14.90 3.49
CA ARG A 18 -21.74 14.06 4.61
C ARG A 18 -22.89 13.57 5.49
N LYS A 19 -23.82 14.46 5.88
CA LYS A 19 -25.01 14.09 6.66
C LYS A 19 -25.92 13.11 5.90
N LEU A 20 -26.08 13.31 4.59
CA LEU A 20 -26.85 12.39 3.74
C LEU A 20 -26.18 11.03 3.60
N SER A 21 -24.85 11.00 3.41
CA SER A 21 -24.06 9.77 3.37
C SER A 21 -24.19 8.98 4.68
N GLU A 22 -24.08 9.66 5.82
CA GLU A 22 -24.26 9.02 7.12
C GLU A 22 -25.67 8.43 7.28
N LYS A 23 -26.70 9.20 6.93
CA LYS A 23 -28.10 8.79 7.12
C LYS A 23 -28.58 7.70 6.14
N HIS A 24 -28.18 7.77 4.87
CA HIS A 24 -28.72 6.91 3.80
C HIS A 24 -27.77 5.81 3.34
N ILE A 25 -26.45 6.04 3.42
CA ILE A 25 -25.43 5.08 3.00
C ILE A 25 -24.81 4.40 4.23
N GLY A 26 -24.91 5.01 5.42
CA GLY A 26 -24.33 4.50 6.66
C GLY A 26 -22.81 4.68 6.71
N MET A 27 -22.27 5.66 5.98
CA MET A 27 -20.83 5.90 5.87
C MET A 27 -20.44 7.31 6.33
N VAL A 28 -19.40 7.39 7.16
CA VAL A 28 -18.79 8.60 7.73
C VAL A 28 -17.36 8.78 7.25
N ASP A 29 -16.90 10.03 7.25
CA ASP A 29 -15.52 10.41 6.89
C ASP A 29 -15.01 9.78 5.60
N LEU A 30 -15.85 9.76 4.55
CA LEU A 30 -15.49 9.12 3.29
C LEU A 30 -14.15 9.66 2.78
N PRO A 31 -13.21 8.77 2.39
CA PRO A 31 -11.89 9.19 1.95
C PRO A 31 -11.97 10.01 0.66
N LEU A 32 -11.13 11.04 0.59
CA LEU A 32 -11.02 11.89 -0.60
C LEU A 32 -10.13 11.22 -1.65
N LEU A 33 -10.49 11.36 -2.93
CA LEU A 33 -9.65 10.90 -4.02
C LEU A 33 -8.35 11.70 -4.09
N SER A 34 -7.28 11.06 -4.54
CA SER A 34 -5.99 11.70 -4.76
C SER A 34 -6.10 12.80 -5.82
N VAL A 35 -5.51 13.95 -5.50
CA VAL A 35 -5.34 15.08 -6.41
C VAL A 35 -3.88 15.53 -6.30
N PRO A 36 -3.06 15.36 -7.35
CA PRO A 36 -3.36 14.69 -8.63
C PRO A 36 -3.62 13.17 -8.49
N SER A 37 -4.39 12.59 -9.40
CA SER A 37 -4.61 11.13 -9.46
C SER A 37 -3.34 10.40 -9.86
N LEU A 38 -3.24 9.09 -9.59
CA LEU A 38 -2.06 8.30 -10.00
C LEU A 38 -1.81 8.39 -11.51
N GLN A 39 -2.87 8.29 -12.32
CA GLN A 39 -2.75 8.45 -13.77
C GLN A 39 -2.16 9.82 -14.13
N GLN A 40 -2.60 10.91 -13.49
CA GLN A 40 -2.08 12.26 -13.72
C GLN A 40 -0.61 12.40 -13.31
N GLN A 41 -0.21 11.78 -12.19
CA GLN A 41 1.17 11.77 -11.71
C GLN A 41 2.11 10.98 -12.65
N MET A 42 1.55 10.02 -13.39
CA MET A 42 2.29 9.11 -14.25
C MET A 42 2.22 9.46 -15.74
N VAL A 43 1.51 10.54 -16.12
CA VAL A 43 1.43 10.99 -17.53
C VAL A 43 2.84 11.29 -18.06
N GLY A 44 3.18 10.70 -19.21
CA GLY A 44 4.49 10.87 -19.84
C GLY A 44 5.62 10.10 -19.17
N HIS A 45 5.38 9.42 -18.05
CA HIS A 45 6.38 8.60 -17.38
C HIS A 45 6.57 7.27 -18.12
N ARG A 46 7.82 6.88 -18.40
CA ARG A 46 8.17 5.62 -19.11
C ARG A 46 7.52 4.38 -18.47
N SER A 47 7.41 4.38 -17.15
CA SER A 47 6.84 3.29 -16.36
C SER A 47 5.35 3.05 -16.58
N ALA A 48 4.61 4.02 -17.11
CA ALA A 48 3.14 3.94 -17.20
C ALA A 48 2.63 3.43 -18.56
N ASN A 49 3.51 3.31 -19.56
CA ASN A 49 3.13 3.15 -20.96
C ASN A 49 3.64 1.83 -21.58
N MET A 50 4.21 0.91 -20.80
CA MET A 50 4.72 -0.34 -21.34
C MET A 50 3.59 -1.36 -21.53
N THR A 51 3.46 -1.89 -22.75
CA THR A 51 2.54 -2.99 -23.05
C THR A 51 3.14 -4.34 -22.67
N LEU A 52 2.31 -5.39 -22.62
CA LEU A 52 2.80 -6.74 -22.34
C LEU A 52 3.78 -7.20 -23.42
N GLU A 53 3.50 -6.91 -24.69
CA GLU A 53 4.34 -7.29 -25.82
C GLU A 53 5.73 -6.64 -25.72
N GLN A 54 5.78 -5.37 -25.27
CA GLN A 54 7.04 -4.68 -25.03
C GLN A 54 7.83 -5.30 -23.85
N LEU A 55 7.14 -5.75 -22.80
CA LEU A 55 7.77 -6.44 -21.67
C LEU A 55 8.29 -7.83 -22.05
N GLU A 56 7.56 -8.55 -22.90
CA GLU A 56 7.98 -9.86 -23.42
C GLU A 56 9.24 -9.74 -24.28
N ALA A 57 9.33 -8.67 -25.09
CA ALA A 57 10.46 -8.37 -25.97
C ALA A 57 11.74 -7.93 -25.24
N LEU A 58 11.68 -7.61 -23.94
CA LEU A 58 12.88 -7.27 -23.17
C LEU A 58 13.85 -8.46 -23.10
N ASN A 59 15.14 -8.16 -23.23
CA ASN A 59 16.19 -9.15 -23.05
C ASN A 59 16.36 -9.51 -21.55
N ALA A 60 17.20 -10.52 -21.26
CA ALA A 60 17.37 -11.02 -19.89
C ALA A 60 17.91 -9.96 -18.92
N GLU A 61 18.86 -9.12 -19.34
CA GLU A 61 19.44 -8.07 -18.50
C GLU A 61 18.41 -6.97 -18.19
N GLN A 62 17.63 -6.57 -19.18
CA GLN A 62 16.54 -5.60 -19.01
C GLN A 62 15.46 -6.15 -18.06
N LYS A 63 15.07 -7.42 -18.21
CA LYS A 63 14.12 -8.08 -17.30
C LYS A 63 14.65 -8.14 -15.88
N ALA A 64 15.93 -8.49 -15.69
CA ALA A 64 16.56 -8.55 -14.36
C ALA A 64 16.55 -7.19 -13.62
N ARG A 65 16.54 -6.07 -14.37
CA ARG A 65 16.46 -4.71 -13.80
C ARG A 65 15.04 -4.17 -13.72
N THR A 66 14.03 -4.88 -14.20
CA THR A 66 12.65 -4.38 -14.27
C THR A 66 11.81 -4.85 -13.09
N VAL A 67 11.02 -3.94 -12.52
CA VAL A 67 10.15 -4.20 -11.35
C VAL A 67 8.72 -3.85 -11.72
N LEU A 68 7.83 -4.84 -11.63
CA LEU A 68 6.43 -4.67 -11.95
C LEU A 68 5.65 -4.18 -10.72
N VAL A 69 5.17 -2.94 -10.76
CA VAL A 69 4.41 -2.32 -9.66
C VAL A 69 2.94 -2.70 -9.80
N VAL A 70 2.44 -3.50 -8.85
CA VAL A 70 1.05 -3.95 -8.78
C VAL A 70 0.20 -2.89 -8.09
N GLN A 71 -0.77 -2.34 -8.83
CA GLN A 71 -1.71 -1.35 -8.32
C GLN A 71 -2.76 -1.97 -7.40
N ASP A 72 -3.13 -1.23 -6.35
CA ASP A 72 -4.27 -1.55 -5.49
C ASP A 72 -5.27 -0.39 -5.42
N PRO A 73 -6.57 -0.62 -5.14
CA PRO A 73 -7.57 0.43 -5.20
C PRO A 73 -7.39 1.54 -4.16
N PHE A 74 -6.75 1.26 -3.02
CA PHE A 74 -6.61 2.24 -1.97
C PHE A 74 -5.49 3.21 -2.29
N THR A 75 -4.31 2.69 -2.60
CA THR A 75 -3.17 3.53 -2.95
C THR A 75 -3.33 4.15 -4.34
N SER A 76 -3.99 3.50 -5.30
CA SER A 76 -4.18 4.11 -6.63
C SER A 76 -5.17 5.28 -6.64
N TYR A 77 -6.22 5.22 -5.81
CA TYR A 77 -7.30 6.22 -5.83
C TYR A 77 -7.27 7.21 -4.67
N TYR A 78 -6.80 6.83 -3.49
CA TYR A 78 -6.89 7.65 -2.28
C TYR A 78 -5.52 8.04 -1.69
N ASP A 79 -4.44 7.37 -2.11
CA ASP A 79 -3.07 7.66 -1.66
C ASP A 79 -2.04 7.46 -2.78
N ALA A 80 -2.34 8.07 -3.95
CA ALA A 80 -1.59 7.89 -5.20
C ALA A 80 -0.11 8.25 -5.08
N GLN A 81 0.20 9.19 -4.17
CA GLN A 81 1.55 9.65 -3.93
C GLN A 81 2.46 8.51 -3.46
N VAL A 82 1.95 7.56 -2.68
CA VAL A 82 2.77 6.41 -2.20
C VAL A 82 3.22 5.54 -3.36
N VAL A 83 2.36 5.30 -4.36
CA VAL A 83 2.73 4.51 -5.55
C VAL A 83 3.73 5.28 -6.40
N ALA A 84 3.50 6.57 -6.62
CA ALA A 84 4.43 7.41 -7.38
C ALA A 84 5.80 7.53 -6.72
N ASP A 85 5.85 7.64 -5.39
CA ASP A 85 7.10 7.67 -4.63
C ASP A 85 7.79 6.31 -4.62
N PHE A 86 7.04 5.21 -4.61
CA PHE A 86 7.62 3.88 -4.78
C PHE A 86 8.24 3.71 -6.17
N VAL A 87 7.59 4.19 -7.24
CA VAL A 87 8.17 4.22 -8.59
C VAL A 87 9.49 5.00 -8.58
N ARG A 88 9.51 6.22 -8.03
CA ARG A 88 10.74 7.03 -7.94
C ARG A 88 11.82 6.35 -7.12
N LEU A 89 11.46 5.66 -6.04
CA LEU A 89 12.40 4.90 -5.22
C LEU A 89 13.04 3.77 -6.03
N VAL A 90 12.26 3.01 -6.78
CA VAL A 90 12.77 1.96 -7.67
C VAL A 90 13.77 2.53 -8.69
N GLU A 91 13.46 3.68 -9.30
CA GLU A 91 14.39 4.36 -10.23
C GLU A 91 15.67 4.84 -9.56
N LYS A 92 15.54 5.41 -8.36
CA LYS A 92 16.68 5.91 -7.58
C LYS A 92 17.63 4.79 -7.17
N LEU A 93 17.10 3.57 -7.00
CA LEU A 93 17.88 2.35 -6.77
C LEU A 93 18.47 1.74 -8.05
N GLY A 94 18.27 2.36 -9.22
CA GLY A 94 18.84 1.92 -10.49
C GLY A 94 18.03 0.84 -11.22
N PHE A 95 16.80 0.57 -10.77
CA PHE A 95 15.87 -0.35 -11.42
C PHE A 95 14.88 0.39 -12.34
N GLN A 96 14.21 -0.35 -13.21
CA GLN A 96 13.19 0.13 -14.14
C GLN A 96 11.80 -0.25 -13.59
N PRO A 97 11.04 0.67 -12.98
CA PRO A 97 9.67 0.37 -12.58
C PRO A 97 8.75 0.36 -13.80
N VAL A 98 7.78 -0.55 -13.77
CA VAL A 98 6.67 -0.61 -14.72
C VAL A 98 5.37 -0.74 -13.94
N LEU A 99 4.50 0.26 -14.05
CA LEU A 99 3.20 0.27 -13.40
C LEU A 99 2.23 -0.61 -14.20
N LEU A 100 1.82 -1.73 -13.61
CA LEU A 100 0.87 -2.63 -14.26
C LEU A 100 -0.52 -2.00 -14.33
N PRO A 101 -1.36 -2.36 -15.32
CA PRO A 101 -2.75 -1.92 -15.37
C PRO A 101 -3.51 -2.23 -14.08
N PHE A 102 -4.40 -1.33 -13.68
CA PHE A 102 -5.22 -1.53 -12.50
C PHE A 102 -6.15 -2.75 -12.67
N SER A 103 -6.05 -3.71 -11.75
CA SER A 103 -6.98 -4.83 -11.60
C SER A 103 -7.56 -4.85 -10.17
N PRO A 104 -8.88 -4.88 -9.99
CA PRO A 104 -9.47 -5.01 -8.66
C PRO A 104 -9.07 -6.32 -8.00
N ASN A 105 -8.51 -6.28 -6.79
CA ASN A 105 -8.09 -7.50 -6.08
C ASN A 105 -9.23 -8.22 -5.32
N GLY A 106 -10.42 -7.62 -5.24
CA GLY A 106 -11.57 -8.23 -4.56
C GLY A 106 -11.55 -8.20 -3.03
N LYS A 107 -10.55 -7.62 -2.34
CA LYS A 107 -10.47 -7.59 -0.86
C LYS A 107 -11.74 -7.05 -0.19
N ALA A 108 -12.33 -5.99 -0.75
CA ALA A 108 -13.58 -5.44 -0.23
C ALA A 108 -14.76 -6.42 -0.35
N GLN A 109 -14.82 -7.23 -1.41
CA GLN A 109 -15.84 -8.27 -1.56
C GLN A 109 -15.63 -9.38 -0.52
N HIS A 110 -14.38 -9.77 -0.28
CA HIS A 110 -14.02 -10.77 0.74
C HIS A 110 -14.46 -10.32 2.14
N ILE A 111 -14.06 -9.10 2.56
CA ILE A 111 -14.40 -8.56 3.88
C ILE A 111 -15.92 -8.44 4.10
N LYS A 112 -16.69 -8.17 3.03
CA LYS A 112 -18.15 -8.08 3.08
C LYS A 112 -18.87 -9.43 2.98
N GLY A 113 -18.13 -10.54 2.87
CA GLY A 113 -18.70 -11.89 2.75
C GLY A 113 -19.26 -12.22 1.37
N PHE A 114 -18.98 -11.41 0.34
CA PHE A 114 -19.41 -11.68 -1.04
C PHE A 114 -18.48 -12.70 -1.72
N LEU A 115 -18.32 -13.88 -1.12
CA LEU A 115 -17.29 -14.87 -1.47
C LEU A 115 -17.37 -15.35 -2.93
N ASN A 116 -18.58 -15.54 -3.46
CA ASN A 116 -18.75 -15.92 -4.87
C ASN A 116 -18.29 -14.82 -5.85
N ARG A 117 -18.49 -13.54 -5.49
CA ARG A 117 -18.01 -12.41 -6.31
C ARG A 117 -16.50 -12.22 -6.13
N PHE A 118 -16.01 -12.46 -4.92
CA PHE A 118 -14.58 -12.49 -4.62
C PHE A 118 -13.87 -13.54 -5.45
N ALA A 119 -14.32 -14.80 -5.45
CA ALA A 119 -13.71 -15.88 -6.23
C ALA A 119 -13.62 -15.54 -7.73
N LYS A 120 -14.68 -14.99 -8.33
CA LYS A 120 -14.66 -14.52 -9.74
C LYS A 120 -13.63 -13.41 -9.99
N THR A 121 -13.55 -12.44 -9.08
CA THR A 121 -12.59 -11.32 -9.18
C THR A 121 -11.16 -11.80 -8.95
N ALA A 122 -10.98 -12.69 -7.99
CA ALA A 122 -9.71 -13.32 -7.66
C ALA A 122 -9.19 -14.14 -8.84
N LYS A 123 -10.05 -14.97 -9.47
CA LYS A 123 -9.68 -15.77 -10.64
C LYS A 123 -9.16 -14.90 -11.79
N LYS A 124 -9.93 -13.87 -12.18
CA LYS A 124 -9.51 -12.93 -13.24
C LYS A 124 -8.17 -12.26 -12.93
N THR A 125 -7.95 -11.86 -11.68
CA THR A 125 -6.71 -11.20 -11.26
C THR A 125 -5.55 -12.18 -11.18
N ALA A 126 -5.79 -13.41 -10.71
CA ALA A 126 -4.81 -14.49 -10.70
C ALA A 126 -4.36 -14.84 -12.11
N ASP A 127 -5.29 -14.96 -13.07
CA ASP A 127 -4.95 -15.20 -14.47
C ASP A 127 -4.03 -14.11 -15.04
N PHE A 128 -4.32 -12.84 -14.74
CA PHE A 128 -3.47 -11.72 -15.12
C PHE A 128 -2.07 -11.79 -14.46
N LEU A 129 -2.00 -12.00 -13.15
CA LEU A 129 -0.74 -12.05 -12.42
C LEU A 129 0.12 -13.28 -12.80
N ASN A 130 -0.50 -14.42 -13.10
CA ASN A 130 0.20 -15.59 -13.63
C ASN A 130 0.79 -15.33 -15.03
N ARG A 131 0.14 -14.53 -15.87
CA ARG A 131 0.72 -14.10 -17.15
C ARG A 131 1.95 -13.21 -16.92
N MET A 132 1.87 -12.28 -15.97
CA MET A 132 3.02 -11.42 -15.62
C MET A 132 4.16 -12.24 -15.00
N ALA A 133 3.85 -13.25 -14.18
CA ALA A 133 4.85 -14.10 -13.54
C ALA A 133 5.76 -14.84 -14.55
N LYS A 134 5.23 -15.20 -15.73
CA LYS A 134 6.01 -15.83 -16.81
C LYS A 134 7.15 -14.95 -17.33
N LEU A 135 7.11 -13.65 -17.08
CA LEU A 135 8.15 -12.72 -17.51
C LEU A 135 9.40 -12.78 -16.62
N GLY A 136 9.34 -13.46 -15.47
CA GLY A 136 10.47 -13.59 -14.54
C GLY A 136 10.87 -12.31 -13.81
N MET A 137 10.05 -11.26 -13.89
CA MET A 137 10.29 -9.96 -13.24
C MET A 137 9.55 -9.91 -11.89
N PRO A 138 10.16 -9.33 -10.84
CA PRO A 138 9.50 -9.20 -9.54
C PRO A 138 8.24 -8.32 -9.63
N MET A 139 7.13 -8.82 -9.08
CA MET A 139 5.90 -8.06 -8.88
C MET A 139 5.85 -7.54 -7.45
N VAL A 140 5.60 -6.25 -7.26
CA VAL A 140 5.65 -5.59 -5.95
C VAL A 140 4.41 -4.73 -5.72
N GLY A 141 3.77 -4.92 -4.57
CA GLY A 141 2.69 -4.05 -4.09
C GLY A 141 3.07 -3.32 -2.81
N VAL A 142 2.46 -2.15 -2.61
CA VAL A 142 2.81 -1.24 -1.50
C VAL A 142 1.93 -1.41 -0.27
N ASP A 143 0.65 -1.79 -0.41
CA ASP A 143 -0.24 -1.97 0.75
C ASP A 143 -0.25 -3.43 1.23
N PRO A 144 0.11 -3.70 2.51
CA PRO A 144 0.19 -5.06 3.00
C PRO A 144 -1.13 -5.84 3.00
N ALA A 145 -2.25 -5.20 3.33
CA ALA A 145 -3.53 -5.90 3.40
C ALA A 145 -4.01 -6.39 2.02
N LEU A 146 -3.56 -5.70 0.96
CA LEU A 146 -3.93 -5.98 -0.42
C LEU A 146 -2.97 -7.02 -1.02
N VAL A 147 -1.66 -6.90 -0.75
CA VAL A 147 -0.65 -7.88 -1.20
C VAL A 147 -0.85 -9.23 -0.54
N LEU A 148 -1.02 -9.28 0.78
CA LEU A 148 -1.20 -10.53 1.51
C LEU A 148 -2.51 -11.23 1.14
N CYS A 149 -3.50 -10.49 0.61
CA CYS A 149 -4.72 -11.06 0.04
C CYS A 149 -4.45 -12.07 -1.07
N TYR A 150 -3.40 -11.84 -1.88
CA TYR A 150 -3.02 -12.73 -2.97
C TYR A 150 -2.40 -14.04 -2.50
N ARG A 151 -1.96 -14.11 -1.24
CA ARG A 151 -1.28 -15.28 -0.66
C ARG A 151 -2.28 -16.18 0.04
N ASP A 152 -3.11 -15.61 0.91
CA ASP A 152 -3.96 -16.40 1.79
C ASP A 152 -5.36 -16.55 1.22
N GLU A 153 -6.10 -15.45 1.06
CA GLU A 153 -7.50 -15.51 0.62
C GLU A 153 -7.65 -16.03 -0.82
N TYR A 154 -6.70 -15.72 -1.72
CA TYR A 154 -6.73 -16.26 -3.08
C TYR A 154 -6.49 -17.78 -3.09
N LYS A 155 -5.59 -18.27 -2.24
CA LYS A 155 -5.33 -19.71 -2.11
C LYS A 155 -6.56 -20.44 -1.58
N LEU A 156 -7.22 -19.87 -0.56
CA LEU A 156 -8.47 -20.43 -0.02
C LEU A 156 -9.61 -20.41 -1.03
N ALA A 157 -9.74 -19.35 -1.84
CA ALA A 157 -10.86 -19.20 -2.76
C ALA A 157 -10.71 -19.98 -4.08
N LEU A 158 -9.47 -20.22 -4.54
CA LEU A 158 -9.21 -20.77 -5.87
C LEU A 158 -8.48 -22.13 -5.85
N GLY A 159 -7.85 -22.51 -4.74
CA GLY A 159 -7.00 -23.71 -4.67
C GLY A 159 -5.93 -23.69 -5.77
N GLU A 160 -5.80 -24.79 -6.51
CA GLU A 160 -4.85 -24.94 -7.63
C GLU A 160 -5.08 -23.92 -8.75
N GLU A 161 -6.31 -23.44 -8.97
CA GLU A 161 -6.60 -22.45 -10.01
C GLU A 161 -6.01 -21.05 -9.73
N ARG A 162 -5.46 -20.84 -8.52
CA ARG A 162 -4.71 -19.63 -8.14
C ARG A 162 -3.43 -19.49 -8.96
N GLY A 163 -2.77 -20.61 -9.29
CA GLY A 163 -1.44 -20.65 -9.93
C GLY A 163 -0.30 -20.20 -9.01
N GLU A 164 0.88 -19.98 -9.60
CA GLU A 164 2.16 -19.86 -8.87
C GLU A 164 2.74 -18.42 -8.85
N PHE A 165 1.96 -17.40 -9.22
CA PHE A 165 2.43 -16.01 -9.21
C PHE A 165 2.85 -15.55 -7.80
N ASN A 166 3.81 -14.63 -7.67
CA ASN A 166 4.17 -14.05 -6.38
C ASN A 166 4.20 -12.53 -6.46
N VAL A 167 3.45 -11.87 -5.56
CA VAL A 167 3.50 -10.42 -5.36
C VAL A 167 4.18 -10.16 -4.02
N LEU A 168 5.33 -9.51 -4.08
CA LEU A 168 6.13 -9.12 -2.93
C LEU A 168 5.58 -7.84 -2.29
N LEU A 169 5.74 -7.73 -0.99
CA LEU A 169 5.67 -6.44 -0.31
C LEU A 169 6.91 -5.62 -0.65
N ALA A 170 6.78 -4.30 -0.52
CA ALA A 170 7.90 -3.38 -0.74
C ALA A 170 9.15 -3.75 0.07
N ASN A 171 9.02 -4.14 1.34
CA ASN A 171 10.16 -4.58 2.16
C ASN A 171 10.80 -5.89 1.67
N GLU A 172 10.00 -6.87 1.24
CA GLU A 172 10.55 -8.14 0.75
C GLU A 172 11.36 -7.92 -0.52
N TRP A 173 10.85 -7.11 -1.44
CA TRP A 173 11.60 -6.73 -2.65
C TRP A 173 12.83 -5.90 -2.30
N LEU A 174 12.70 -4.86 -1.45
CA LEU A 174 13.84 -4.02 -1.04
C LEU A 174 14.93 -4.82 -0.34
N ALA A 175 14.59 -5.81 0.49
CA ALA A 175 15.57 -6.65 1.15
C ALA A 175 16.43 -7.43 0.14
N SER A 176 15.81 -7.94 -0.92
CA SER A 176 16.50 -8.64 -2.01
C SER A 176 17.27 -7.67 -2.93
N ALA A 177 16.66 -6.56 -3.31
CA ALA A 177 17.25 -5.56 -4.20
C ALA A 177 18.49 -4.86 -3.59
N LEU A 178 18.58 -4.83 -2.26
CA LEU A 178 19.66 -4.18 -1.51
C LEU A 178 20.63 -5.17 -0.86
N ASP A 179 20.59 -6.45 -1.25
CA ASP A 179 21.40 -7.49 -0.61
C ASP A 179 22.90 -7.22 -0.72
N SER A 180 23.34 -6.68 -1.87
CA SER A 180 24.73 -6.29 -2.12
C SER A 180 25.13 -4.95 -1.50
N GLN A 181 24.17 -4.18 -0.97
CA GLN A 181 24.47 -2.87 -0.39
C GLN A 181 24.93 -3.02 1.07
N PRO A 182 26.14 -2.53 1.42
CA PRO A 182 26.66 -2.65 2.77
C PRO A 182 25.83 -1.84 3.76
N VAL A 183 25.79 -2.32 5.00
CA VAL A 183 25.18 -1.56 6.10
C VAL A 183 26.02 -0.32 6.38
N ALA A 184 25.39 0.85 6.33
CA ALA A 184 26.05 2.11 6.66
C ALA A 184 26.04 2.33 8.19
N THR A 185 26.89 3.22 8.67
CA THR A 185 26.87 3.61 10.09
C THR A 185 25.56 4.30 10.40
N VAL A 186 24.76 3.70 11.28
CA VAL A 186 23.46 4.24 11.70
C VAL A 186 23.69 5.42 12.65
N SER A 187 23.09 6.57 12.33
CA SER A 187 23.22 7.79 13.14
C SER A 187 21.99 8.69 13.03
N GLY A 188 21.94 9.74 13.85
CA GLY A 188 20.85 10.71 13.89
C GLY A 188 19.63 10.25 14.66
N GLU A 189 18.55 11.01 14.55
CA GLU A 189 17.28 10.70 15.22
C GLU A 189 16.67 9.40 14.69
N SER A 190 15.76 8.81 15.46
CA SER A 190 15.03 7.60 15.03
C SER A 190 13.84 7.94 14.12
N TRP A 191 13.57 7.05 13.18
CA TRP A 191 12.26 6.89 12.57
C TRP A 191 11.46 5.86 13.38
N TYR A 192 10.14 5.93 13.34
CA TYR A 192 9.25 5.08 14.12
C TYR A 192 8.31 4.30 13.21
N PHE A 193 8.43 2.98 13.24
CA PHE A 193 7.69 2.06 12.39
C PHE A 193 6.41 1.57 13.07
N PHE A 194 5.29 1.82 12.41
CA PHE A 194 3.95 1.35 12.76
C PHE A 194 3.50 0.33 11.72
N GLY A 195 3.85 -0.94 11.95
CA GLY A 195 3.49 -2.03 11.04
C GLY A 195 1.99 -2.23 10.95
N HIS A 196 1.49 -2.57 9.75
CA HIS A 196 0.09 -2.92 9.57
C HIS A 196 -0.21 -4.23 10.29
N CYS A 197 -1.34 -4.35 11.01
CA CYS A 197 -1.64 -5.55 11.80
C CYS A 197 -1.58 -6.85 10.96
N THR A 198 -2.12 -6.87 9.74
CA THR A 198 -2.01 -8.02 8.83
C THR A 198 -0.56 -8.31 8.43
N GLU A 199 0.29 -7.28 8.26
CA GLU A 199 1.70 -7.44 7.92
C GLU A 199 2.47 -8.09 9.06
N VAL A 200 2.35 -7.56 10.27
CA VAL A 200 3.10 -8.07 11.43
C VAL A 200 2.59 -9.43 11.92
N THR A 201 1.33 -9.79 11.63
CA THR A 201 0.79 -11.12 11.91
C THR A 201 1.22 -12.15 10.87
N ALA A 202 1.12 -11.83 9.58
CA ALA A 202 1.49 -12.78 8.52
C ALA A 202 3.02 -12.88 8.32
N LEU A 203 3.75 -11.80 8.61
CA LEU A 203 5.20 -11.68 8.50
C LEU A 203 5.79 -11.04 9.76
N PRO A 204 5.95 -11.79 10.86
CA PRO A 204 6.50 -11.27 12.12
C PRO A 204 7.90 -10.65 12.00
N GLY A 205 8.66 -11.04 10.97
CA GLY A 205 9.97 -10.48 10.65
C GLY A 205 9.95 -9.12 9.94
N ALA A 206 8.79 -8.63 9.49
CA ALA A 206 8.68 -7.39 8.73
C ALA A 206 9.29 -6.16 9.43
N PRO A 207 9.09 -5.93 10.76
CA PRO A 207 9.74 -4.81 11.45
C PRO A 207 11.28 -4.86 11.38
N ALA A 208 11.86 -6.06 11.56
CA ALA A 208 13.31 -6.26 11.48
C ALA A 208 13.84 -6.06 10.05
N GLN A 209 13.10 -6.53 9.04
CA GLN A 209 13.43 -6.29 7.64
C GLN A 209 13.43 -4.79 7.31
N TRP A 210 12.39 -4.05 7.70
CA TRP A 210 12.34 -2.61 7.51
C TRP A 210 13.50 -1.90 8.22
N ALA A 211 13.84 -2.28 9.45
CA ALA A 211 14.98 -1.72 10.16
C ALA A 211 16.31 -2.00 9.45
N ALA A 212 16.52 -3.20 8.94
CA ALA A 212 17.70 -3.57 8.17
C ALA A 212 17.80 -2.82 6.84
N ILE A 213 16.67 -2.51 6.19
CA ILE A 213 16.63 -1.68 4.98
C ILE A 213 17.05 -0.25 5.31
N PHE A 214 16.50 0.36 6.37
CA PHE A 214 16.87 1.72 6.78
C PHE A 214 18.35 1.83 7.18
N ALA A 215 18.88 0.80 7.85
CA ALA A 215 20.28 0.75 8.28
C ALA A 215 21.28 0.77 7.11
N ARG A 216 20.93 0.20 5.94
CA ARG A 216 21.76 0.29 4.72
C ARG A 216 21.97 1.72 4.22
N PHE A 217 21.12 2.64 4.65
CA PHE A 217 21.23 4.07 4.34
C PHE A 217 21.56 4.92 5.57
N GLY A 218 22.04 4.31 6.64
CA GLY A 218 22.51 5.00 7.85
C GLY A 218 21.38 5.55 8.73
N ALA A 219 20.13 5.17 8.46
CA ALA A 219 18.97 5.61 9.22
C ALA A 219 18.55 4.58 10.28
N LYS A 220 18.18 5.06 11.47
CA LYS A 220 17.62 4.23 12.52
C LYS A 220 16.10 4.13 12.37
N LEU A 221 15.54 2.92 12.41
CA LEU A 221 14.10 2.69 12.41
C LEU A 221 13.72 1.80 13.60
N GLU A 222 12.90 2.32 14.49
CA GLU A 222 12.45 1.64 15.71
C GLU A 222 11.03 1.12 15.54
N ASN A 223 10.80 -0.16 15.85
CA ASN A 223 9.47 -0.73 15.84
C ASN A 223 8.62 -0.19 17.00
N VAL A 224 7.44 0.32 16.72
CA VAL A 224 6.45 0.71 17.72
C VAL A 224 5.43 -0.42 17.85
N SER A 225 5.37 -1.04 19.03
CA SER A 225 4.43 -2.12 19.31
C SER A 225 3.01 -1.56 19.49
N VAL A 226 2.21 -1.63 18.44
CA VAL A 226 0.81 -1.20 18.44
C VAL A 226 -0.10 -2.31 17.91
N GLY A 227 -1.36 -2.29 18.33
CA GLY A 227 -2.39 -3.18 17.80
C GLY A 227 -2.94 -2.71 16.44
N CYS A 228 -4.14 -3.18 16.10
CA CYS A 228 -4.87 -2.69 14.93
C CYS A 228 -5.16 -1.18 15.07
N CYS A 229 -5.10 -0.43 13.96
CA CYS A 229 -5.49 0.98 13.94
C CYS A 229 -7.01 1.21 14.06
N GLY A 230 -7.82 0.15 13.97
CA GLY A 230 -9.29 0.23 14.05
C GLY A 230 -10.00 0.43 12.72
N MET A 231 -9.30 0.44 11.58
CA MET A 231 -9.92 0.72 10.27
C MET A 231 -10.39 -0.49 9.48
N ALA A 232 -9.64 -1.60 9.49
CA ALA A 232 -9.93 -2.84 8.75
C ALA A 232 -10.63 -2.62 7.39
N GLY A 233 -9.96 -1.89 6.48
CA GLY A 233 -10.55 -1.46 5.21
C GLY A 233 -11.53 -0.31 5.39
N THR A 234 -12.83 -0.59 5.26
CA THR A 234 -13.91 0.43 5.39
C THR A 234 -14.62 0.40 6.73
N TYR A 235 -14.27 -0.54 7.62
CA TYR A 235 -14.94 -0.72 8.92
C TYR A 235 -15.02 0.59 9.71
N GLY A 236 -13.92 1.35 9.81
CA GLY A 236 -13.91 2.62 10.55
C GLY A 236 -14.66 3.77 9.87
N HIS A 237 -15.04 3.61 8.60
CA HIS A 237 -15.91 4.53 7.88
C HIS A 237 -17.40 4.14 8.00
N GLU A 238 -17.74 2.97 8.51
CA GLU A 238 -19.14 2.60 8.72
C GLU A 238 -19.67 3.30 9.98
N ALA A 239 -20.77 4.06 9.85
CA ALA A 239 -21.35 4.84 10.94
C ALA A 239 -21.58 4.00 12.21
N LYS A 240 -22.09 2.77 12.04
CA LYS A 240 -22.34 1.81 13.13
C LYS A 240 -21.08 1.38 13.89
N ASN A 241 -19.91 1.44 13.23
CA ASN A 241 -18.63 0.98 13.76
C ASN A 241 -17.70 2.13 14.14
N HIS A 242 -18.08 3.38 13.82
CA HIS A 242 -17.22 4.55 13.97
C HIS A 242 -16.67 4.69 15.41
N LYS A 243 -17.55 4.64 16.41
CA LYS A 243 -17.16 4.71 17.82
C LYS A 243 -16.17 3.60 18.22
N ASN A 244 -16.41 2.37 17.76
CA ASN A 244 -15.54 1.23 18.06
C ASN A 244 -14.18 1.38 17.36
N SER A 245 -14.16 1.86 16.12
CA SER A 245 -12.94 2.15 15.37
C SER A 245 -12.05 3.16 16.10
N LEU A 246 -12.63 4.26 16.59
CA LEU A 246 -11.92 5.25 17.41
C LEU A 246 -11.43 4.65 18.72
N ARG A 247 -12.26 3.86 19.41
CA ARG A 247 -11.87 3.20 20.66
C ARG A 247 -10.69 2.24 20.47
N ILE A 248 -10.66 1.47 19.37
CA ILE A 248 -9.54 0.58 19.05
C ILE A 248 -8.25 1.38 18.83
N TYR A 249 -8.33 2.51 18.13
CA TYR A 249 -7.19 3.41 17.94
C TYR A 249 -6.65 3.96 19.27
N GLU A 250 -7.55 4.35 20.19
CA GLU A 250 -7.20 4.83 21.53
C GLU A 250 -6.42 3.81 22.37
N LEU A 251 -6.61 2.50 22.14
CA LEU A 251 -5.98 1.45 22.94
C LEU A 251 -4.44 1.41 22.81
N SER A 252 -3.87 1.86 21.69
CA SER A 252 -2.41 1.81 21.49
C SER A 252 -1.86 2.89 20.56
N TRP A 253 -2.52 3.17 19.44
CA TRP A 253 -2.03 4.12 18.45
C TRP A 253 -2.02 5.55 18.94
N HIS A 254 -3.10 5.99 19.58
CA HIS A 254 -3.22 7.38 20.05
C HIS A 254 -2.09 7.72 21.03
N GLN A 255 -1.85 6.89 22.04
CA GLN A 255 -0.80 7.12 23.03
C GLN A 255 0.60 7.20 22.38
N ALA A 256 0.89 6.36 21.39
CA ALA A 256 2.15 6.41 20.65
C ALA A 256 2.27 7.69 19.81
N MET A 257 1.20 8.13 19.15
CA MET A 257 1.18 9.37 18.37
C MET A 257 1.35 10.63 19.22
N GLN A 258 0.95 10.61 20.49
CA GLN A 258 1.17 11.75 21.40
C GLN A 258 2.61 11.84 21.92
N ARG A 259 3.36 10.74 21.90
CA ARG A 259 4.73 10.67 22.46
C ARG A 259 5.82 10.86 21.43
N LEU A 260 5.55 10.51 20.17
CA LEU A 260 6.56 10.43 19.12
C LEU A 260 6.41 11.59 18.12
N PRO A 261 7.53 12.10 17.56
CA PRO A 261 7.47 13.15 16.55
C PRO A 261 6.80 12.63 15.28
N ARG A 262 5.62 13.18 14.97
CA ARG A 262 4.73 12.66 13.92
C ARG A 262 5.34 12.61 12.53
N ASN A 263 6.20 13.56 12.18
CA ASN A 263 6.94 13.59 10.92
C ASN A 263 7.94 12.41 10.78
N ARG A 264 8.27 11.73 11.87
CA ARG A 264 9.15 10.56 11.91
C ARG A 264 8.40 9.23 12.06
N CYS A 265 7.08 9.28 12.27
CA CYS A 265 6.23 8.10 12.30
C CYS A 265 5.91 7.63 10.87
N LEU A 266 6.01 6.33 10.64
CA LEU A 266 5.84 5.69 9.34
C LEU A 266 4.88 4.50 9.46
N ALA A 267 3.89 4.40 8.57
CA ALA A 267 2.92 3.31 8.57
C ALA A 267 2.76 2.68 7.18
N THR A 268 2.80 1.36 7.10
CA THR A 268 2.78 0.60 5.83
C THR A 268 1.39 0.50 5.21
N GLY A 269 0.35 0.34 6.01
CA GLY A 269 -1.02 0.25 5.50
C GLY A 269 -1.69 1.60 5.24
N TYR A 270 -2.36 1.73 4.09
CA TYR A 270 -3.19 2.89 3.76
C TYR A 270 -4.24 3.16 4.84
N SER A 271 -4.91 2.11 5.30
CA SER A 271 -5.99 2.25 6.29
C SER A 271 -5.46 2.84 7.62
N CYS A 272 -4.25 2.46 8.02
CA CYS A 272 -3.56 3.05 9.17
C CYS A 272 -3.23 4.53 8.97
N ARG A 273 -2.65 4.90 7.81
CA ARG A 273 -2.36 6.31 7.50
C ARG A 273 -3.63 7.16 7.45
N SER A 274 -4.70 6.62 6.87
CA SER A 274 -6.03 7.24 6.84
C SER A 274 -6.57 7.47 8.24
N GLN A 275 -6.49 6.47 9.13
CA GLN A 275 -6.93 6.61 10.52
C GLN A 275 -6.17 7.69 11.27
N VAL A 276 -4.84 7.70 11.16
CA VAL A 276 -4.01 8.73 11.79
C VAL A 276 -4.45 10.11 11.31
N LYS A 277 -4.64 10.30 9.99
CA LYS A 277 -5.13 11.57 9.45
C LYS A 277 -6.50 11.96 10.00
N ARG A 278 -7.43 11.00 10.15
CA ARG A 278 -8.79 11.24 10.68
C ARG A 278 -8.78 11.66 12.14
N VAL A 279 -8.01 10.98 12.98
CA VAL A 279 -7.99 11.20 14.43
C VAL A 279 -7.10 12.39 14.80
N GLU A 280 -5.95 12.51 14.15
CA GLU A 280 -4.88 13.43 14.54
C GLU A 280 -4.82 14.70 13.69
N GLY A 281 -5.69 14.82 12.67
CA GLY A 281 -5.77 15.94 11.72
C GLY A 281 -4.70 15.94 10.62
N THR A 282 -3.58 15.26 10.83
CA THR A 282 -2.47 15.13 9.88
C THR A 282 -2.04 13.67 9.75
N GLY A 283 -1.71 13.23 8.54
CA GLY A 283 -1.29 11.84 8.29
C GLY A 283 0.17 11.56 8.67
N VAL A 284 0.57 10.31 8.49
CA VAL A 284 1.95 9.82 8.55
C VAL A 284 2.36 9.23 7.20
N ARG A 285 3.66 9.11 6.94
CA ARG A 285 4.19 8.65 5.64
C ARG A 285 4.29 7.14 5.55
N HIS A 286 4.39 6.61 4.34
CA HIS A 286 4.83 5.24 4.11
C HIS A 286 6.37 5.14 4.25
N PRO A 287 6.93 4.02 4.75
CA PRO A 287 8.38 3.85 4.83
C PRO A 287 9.15 4.08 3.52
N VAL A 288 8.58 3.71 2.37
CA VAL A 288 9.19 3.96 1.04
C VAL A 288 9.38 5.45 0.75
N GLN A 289 8.51 6.32 1.26
CA GLN A 289 8.62 7.76 1.05
C GLN A 289 9.76 8.34 1.88
N ALA A 290 9.93 7.86 3.11
CA ALA A 290 11.09 8.22 3.92
C ALA A 290 12.40 7.71 3.29
N LEU A 291 12.42 6.48 2.77
CA LEU A 291 13.60 5.97 2.06
C LEU A 291 13.96 6.82 0.83
N LEU A 292 12.97 7.23 0.04
CA LEU A 292 13.19 8.10 -1.13
C LEU A 292 13.92 9.41 -0.76
N GLU A 293 13.61 9.97 0.42
CA GLU A 293 14.26 11.17 0.96
C GLU A 293 15.65 10.88 1.55
N ILE A 294 15.84 9.72 2.19
CA ILE A 294 17.09 9.35 2.86
C ILE A 294 18.18 9.00 1.84
N ILE A 295 17.81 8.28 0.78
CA ILE A 295 18.76 7.90 -0.29
C ILE A 295 19.23 9.19 -0.96
N LYS A 296 20.53 9.30 -1.24
CA LYS A 296 21.08 10.46 -1.97
C LYS A 296 20.99 10.23 -3.46
#